data_AF-A0A8S3TXZ7-F1
#
_entry.id   AF-A0A8S3TXZ7-F1
#
_cell.length_a   1.000
_cell.length_b   1.000
_cell.length_c   1.000
_cell.angle_alpha   90.00
_cell.angle_beta   90.00
_cell.angle_gamma   90.00
#
_symmetry.space_group_name_H-M   'P 1'
#
loop_
_entity.id
_entity.type
_entity.pdbx_description
1 polymer ?
#
loop_
_entity_poly.entity_id
_entity_poly.type
_entity_poly.pdbx_seq_one_letter_code
_entity_poly.pdbx_strand_id
1 'polypeptide(L)'
;MRSGKITSSNVSSHVPVSMITNIAVPLLEKFSNQNKKTVQRLKWNEIDEQLYRDTISEKLSDIREDKTTSENIKTLTSILLKASHLAVPSKITKLKGPKWKASPKVRKHLKTCKQLYSKWKALGKPENHQSKQDLKSEKKKLRSQQRQEQATDRRKLYEQIMDNPSSELFFKLINRNKSKSKTETSGLEIDEIGTVHPVWESASQSLLDVRKSMIKARMLTGTYLVQADKYKFSQYKINATCLLCQREDEDLTHVLTFCPALRKLV
;
A
#
# COMPACT_ATOMS: atom_id res chain seq x y z
N MET A 1 -55.25 5.03 15.70
CA MET A 1 -54.45 4.59 16.86
C MET A 1 -53.25 5.51 17.02
N ARG A 2 -52.76 5.67 18.26
CA ARG A 2 -52.20 6.90 18.84
C ARG A 2 -50.82 7.31 18.32
N SER A 3 -50.72 8.56 17.85
CA SER A 3 -49.47 9.28 17.62
C SER A 3 -49.01 9.91 18.93
N GLY A 4 -48.02 9.31 19.60
CA GLY A 4 -47.45 9.84 20.84
C GLY A 4 -46.48 10.99 20.58
N LYS A 5 -46.84 12.21 21.00
CA LYS A 5 -45.91 13.34 21.11
C LYS A 5 -45.07 13.15 22.37
N ILE A 6 -43.77 12.95 22.19
CA ILE A 6 -42.79 12.98 23.28
C ILE A 6 -42.44 14.45 23.52
N THR A 7 -42.98 15.04 24.59
CA THR A 7 -42.56 16.36 25.09
C THR A 7 -41.42 16.14 26.07
N SER A 8 -40.20 16.51 25.68
CA SER A 8 -39.06 16.54 26.59
C SER A 8 -39.26 17.66 27.61
N SER A 9 -39.50 17.28 28.87
CA SER A 9 -39.53 18.20 30.00
C SER A 9 -38.14 18.80 30.21
N ASN A 10 -38.01 20.11 30.05
CA ASN A 10 -36.83 20.88 30.45
C ASN A 10 -36.66 20.79 31.97
N VAL A 11 -35.58 20.16 32.43
CA VAL A 11 -35.30 19.89 33.86
C VAL A 11 -34.42 20.97 34.50
N SER A 12 -34.16 22.08 33.82
CA SER A 12 -33.23 23.12 34.29
C SER A 12 -33.76 24.52 34.00
N SER A 13 -33.70 25.40 35.02
CA SER A 13 -33.98 26.83 34.92
C SER A 13 -32.86 27.63 34.23
N HIS A 14 -31.74 26.98 33.90
CA HIS A 14 -30.63 27.61 33.21
C HIS A 14 -30.86 27.58 31.69
N VAL A 15 -30.89 28.77 31.08
CA VAL A 15 -30.87 28.91 29.62
C VAL A 15 -29.46 28.55 29.13
N PRO A 16 -29.28 27.56 28.24
CA PRO A 16 -27.97 27.27 27.68
C PRO A 16 -27.50 28.45 26.86
N VAL A 17 -26.45 29.13 27.33
CA VAL A 17 -25.77 30.18 26.58
C VAL A 17 -24.82 29.49 25.60
N SER A 18 -25.29 29.23 24.38
CA SER A 18 -24.44 28.75 23.30
C SER A 18 -23.67 29.94 22.70
N MET A 19 -22.39 30.08 23.05
CA MET A 19 -21.51 31.06 22.41
C MET A 19 -20.79 30.38 21.24
N ILE A 20 -21.14 30.77 20.01
CA ILE A 20 -20.45 30.29 18.80
C ILE A 20 -19.27 31.24 18.54
N THR A 21 -18.06 30.85 18.95
CA THR A 21 -16.84 31.58 18.59
C THR A 21 -16.29 31.06 17.27
N ASN A 22 -16.40 31.86 16.21
CA ASN A 22 -15.76 31.59 14.94
C ASN A 22 -14.28 31.93 15.03
N ILE A 23 -13.44 30.94 15.36
CA ILE A 23 -11.98 31.10 15.35
C ILE A 23 -11.51 30.86 13.92
N ALA A 24 -11.25 31.95 13.20
CA ALA A 24 -10.52 31.88 11.94
C ALA A 24 -9.03 31.64 12.25
N VAL A 25 -8.63 30.37 12.32
CA VAL A 25 -7.20 30.03 12.35
C VAL A 25 -6.70 30.16 10.91
N PRO A 26 -5.84 31.14 10.58
CA PRO A 26 -5.21 31.16 9.27
C PRO A 26 -4.45 29.85 9.11
N LEU A 27 -4.87 29.04 8.14
CA LEU A 27 -4.14 27.85 7.71
C LEU A 27 -2.77 28.34 7.25
N LEU A 28 -1.79 28.28 8.14
CA LEU A 28 -0.38 28.55 7.88
C LEU A 28 -0.04 27.93 6.54
N GLU A 29 0.29 28.80 5.58
CA GLU A 29 0.65 28.43 4.23
C GLU A 29 1.68 27.30 4.30
N LYS A 30 1.25 26.13 3.80
CA LYS A 30 2.06 25.01 3.34
C LYS A 30 3.48 25.07 3.88
N PHE A 31 3.68 24.55 5.09
CA PHE A 31 5.01 24.18 5.57
C PHE A 31 5.69 23.39 4.45
N SER A 32 6.63 24.07 3.80
CA SER A 32 7.44 23.56 2.71
C SER A 32 7.98 22.18 3.08
N ASN A 33 7.86 21.24 2.13
CA ASN A 33 8.12 19.80 2.24
C ASN A 33 9.54 19.39 2.68
N GLN A 34 10.34 20.27 3.27
CA GLN A 34 11.78 20.07 3.38
C GLN A 34 12.22 19.06 4.43
N ASN A 35 11.38 18.62 5.36
CA ASN A 35 11.71 17.48 6.23
C ASN A 35 10.43 16.83 6.76
N LYS A 36 9.74 16.03 5.95
CA LYS A 36 8.74 15.08 6.47
C LYS A 36 9.46 13.99 7.26
N LYS A 37 9.95 14.33 8.46
CA LYS A 37 10.04 13.35 9.53
C LYS A 37 8.61 12.83 9.67
N THR A 38 8.41 11.57 9.34
CA THR A 38 7.12 10.90 9.47
C THR A 38 6.61 11.19 10.87
N VAL A 39 5.59 12.04 10.98
CA VAL A 39 4.89 12.26 12.23
C VAL A 39 4.28 10.92 12.58
N GLN A 40 4.93 10.19 13.50
CA GLN A 40 4.41 8.90 13.95
C GLN A 40 3.08 9.20 14.62
N ARG A 41 2.01 8.58 14.11
CA ARG A 41 0.72 8.59 14.81
C ARG A 41 0.93 7.94 16.17
N LEU A 42 0.74 8.72 17.23
CA LEU A 42 0.74 8.23 18.60
C LEU A 42 -0.38 7.20 18.75
N LYS A 43 -0.03 6.01 19.25
CA LYS A 43 -1.00 5.01 19.66
C LYS A 43 -1.31 5.23 21.13
N TRP A 44 -2.37 5.97 21.41
CA TRP A 44 -2.75 6.34 22.79
C TRP A 44 -2.89 5.14 23.73
N ASN A 45 -3.27 3.97 23.21
CA ASN A 45 -3.41 2.72 23.98
C ASN A 45 -2.06 2.15 24.48
N GLU A 46 -0.93 2.59 23.93
CA GLU A 46 0.42 2.12 24.29
C GLU A 46 1.19 3.15 25.14
N ILE A 47 0.58 4.28 25.48
CA ILE A 47 1.20 5.39 26.23
C ILE A 47 0.97 5.19 27.73
N ASP A 48 2.01 5.45 28.53
CA ASP A 48 1.87 5.56 29.98
C ASP A 48 1.16 6.88 30.34
N GLU A 49 -0.16 6.79 30.60
CA GLU A 49 -1.00 7.95 30.85
C GLU A 49 -0.55 8.76 32.08
N GLN A 50 -0.08 8.07 33.13
CA GLN A 50 0.31 8.73 34.37
C GLN A 50 1.58 9.55 34.16
N LEU A 51 2.60 8.95 33.53
CA LEU A 51 3.84 9.65 33.19
C LEU A 51 3.60 10.86 32.29
N TYR A 52 2.66 10.75 31.34
CA TYR A 52 2.26 11.85 30.47
C TYR A 52 1.65 13.01 31.26
N ARG A 53 0.70 12.73 32.16
CA ARG A 53 0.04 13.72 33.02
C ARG A 53 1.03 14.41 33.96
N ASP A 54 1.91 13.63 34.61
CA ASP A 54 2.90 14.15 35.54
C ASP A 54 3.89 15.08 34.83
N THR A 55 4.36 14.69 33.64
CA THR A 55 5.25 15.51 32.82
C THR A 55 4.59 16.83 32.37
N ILE A 56 3.30 16.79 32.02
CA ILE A 56 2.56 18.00 31.67
C ILE A 56 2.41 18.91 32.89
N SER A 57 2.01 18.36 34.03
CA SER A 57 1.81 19.13 35.26
C SER A 57 3.11 19.80 35.71
N GLU A 58 4.24 19.08 35.67
CA GLU A 58 5.57 19.61 36.03
C GLU A 58 6.01 20.74 35.08
N LYS A 59 5.70 20.64 33.79
CA LYS A 59 6.13 21.63 32.79
C LYS A 59 5.17 22.79 32.60
N LEU A 60 3.91 22.65 33.00
CA LEU A 60 2.93 23.74 32.96
C LEU A 60 3.26 24.82 33.99
N SER A 61 3.83 24.47 35.15
CA SER A 61 4.26 25.46 36.14
C SER A 61 5.38 26.40 35.64
N ASP A 62 6.09 26.03 34.57
CA ASP A 62 7.14 26.85 33.96
C ASP A 62 6.59 27.92 33.00
N ILE A 63 5.29 27.87 32.65
CA ILE A 63 4.66 28.85 31.76
C ILE A 63 4.33 30.11 32.57
N ARG A 64 5.14 31.15 32.37
CA ARG A 64 4.91 32.48 32.97
C ARG A 64 3.81 33.24 32.22
N GLU A 65 3.00 33.99 32.96
CA GLU A 65 1.89 34.80 32.41
C GLU A 65 2.37 35.96 31.53
N ASP A 66 3.63 36.40 31.67
CA ASP A 66 4.17 37.59 31.00
C ASP A 66 4.40 37.45 29.49
N LYS A 67 4.21 36.26 28.93
CA LYS A 67 4.48 35.97 27.51
C LYS A 67 3.29 36.24 26.62
N THR A 68 3.58 36.54 25.35
CA THR A 68 2.53 36.70 24.34
C THR A 68 1.76 35.39 24.14
N THR A 69 0.48 35.48 23.77
CA THR A 69 -0.39 34.30 23.52
C THR A 69 0.22 33.34 22.51
N SER A 70 0.86 33.86 21.46
CA SER A 70 1.55 33.08 20.41
C SER A 70 2.73 32.27 20.97
N GLU A 71 3.53 32.86 21.85
CA GLU A 71 4.65 32.18 22.50
C GLU A 71 4.18 31.12 23.49
N ASN A 72 3.10 31.38 24.22
CA ASN A 72 2.48 30.41 25.12
C ASN A 72 1.96 29.19 24.36
N ILE A 73 1.31 29.38 23.21
CA ILE A 73 0.86 28.28 22.34
C ILE A 73 2.04 27.44 21.84
N LYS A 74 3.12 28.07 21.37
CA LYS A 74 4.33 27.36 20.94
C LYS A 74 4.96 26.56 22.08
N THR A 75 5.03 27.16 23.27
CA THR A 75 5.58 26.53 24.47
C THR A 75 4.74 25.32 24.86
N LEU A 76 3.41 25.46 24.95
CA LEU A 76 2.47 24.40 25.25
C LEU A 76 2.58 23.25 24.24
N THR A 77 2.60 23.56 22.94
CA THR A 77 2.75 22.55 21.88
C THR A 77 4.05 21.76 22.05
N SER A 78 5.15 22.43 22.42
CA SER A 78 6.43 21.77 22.66
C SER A 78 6.41 20.87 23.90
N ILE A 79 5.71 21.27 24.96
CA ILE A 79 5.53 20.49 26.19
C ILE A 79 4.74 19.22 25.88
N LEU A 80 3.60 19.36 25.18
CA LEU A 80 2.77 18.22 24.80
C LEU A 80 3.52 17.21 23.94
N LEU A 81 4.33 17.69 22.98
CA LEU A 81 5.17 16.82 22.14
C LEU A 81 6.24 16.10 22.97
N LYS A 82 6.95 16.80 23.87
CA LYS A 82 7.96 16.19 24.74
C LYS A 82 7.35 15.15 25.68
N ALA A 83 6.24 15.48 26.33
CA ALA A 83 5.51 14.56 27.19
C ALA A 83 5.08 13.31 26.42
N SER A 84 4.57 13.48 25.19
CA SER A 84 4.17 12.35 24.35
C SER A 84 5.34 11.44 23.99
N HIS A 85 6.53 12.00 23.73
CA HIS A 85 7.72 11.22 23.42
C HIS A 85 8.29 10.48 24.63
N LEU A 86 8.19 11.07 25.83
CA LEU A 86 8.64 10.45 27.07
C LEU A 86 7.70 9.33 27.54
N ALA A 87 6.39 9.52 27.35
CA ALA A 87 5.38 8.57 27.76
C ALA A 87 5.23 7.36 26.81
N VAL A 88 5.81 7.43 25.60
CA VAL A 88 5.93 6.27 24.71
C VAL A 88 7.07 5.39 25.19
N PRO A 89 6.85 4.09 25.47
CA PRO A 89 7.89 3.19 25.93
C PRO A 89 9.08 3.17 24.95
N SER A 90 10.23 3.64 25.42
CA SER A 90 11.47 3.77 24.64
C SER A 90 12.03 2.44 24.12
N LYS A 91 11.65 1.34 24.78
CA LYS A 91 11.84 0.01 24.21
C LYS A 91 10.87 -0.12 23.04
N ILE A 92 11.37 0.19 21.85
CA ILE A 92 10.85 -0.39 20.60
C ILE A 92 10.79 -1.88 20.90
N THR A 93 9.61 -2.39 21.24
CA THR A 93 9.33 -3.80 21.19
C THR A 93 9.63 -4.10 19.74
N LYS A 94 10.82 -4.65 19.47
CA LYS A 94 11.13 -5.22 18.18
C LYS A 94 10.03 -6.24 18.04
N LEU A 95 8.97 -5.88 17.30
CA LEU A 95 7.96 -6.81 16.85
C LEU A 95 8.83 -7.91 16.31
N LYS A 96 8.86 -9.04 17.02
CA LYS A 96 9.58 -10.22 16.56
C LYS A 96 8.76 -10.54 15.32
N GLY A 97 9.21 -9.99 14.18
CA GLY A 97 8.51 -10.14 12.92
C GLY A 97 8.22 -11.62 12.79
N PRO A 98 7.07 -11.99 12.19
CA PRO A 98 6.63 -13.38 12.14
C PRO A 98 7.84 -14.25 11.90
N LYS A 99 8.15 -15.17 12.83
CA LYS A 99 9.37 -15.98 12.75
C LYS A 99 9.32 -16.69 11.41
N TRP A 100 9.92 -16.10 10.38
CA TRP A 100 9.83 -16.59 9.01
C TRP A 100 10.58 -17.91 9.03
N LYS A 101 9.85 -19.01 9.19
CA LYS A 101 10.39 -20.35 9.04
C LYS A 101 10.67 -20.49 7.54
N ALA A 102 11.87 -20.07 7.13
CA ALA A 102 12.32 -20.22 5.76
C ALA A 102 12.10 -21.68 5.33
N SER A 103 11.42 -21.88 4.20
CA SER A 103 11.18 -23.22 3.66
C SER A 103 12.52 -23.93 3.42
N PRO A 104 12.55 -25.28 3.43
CA PRO A 104 13.78 -26.03 3.16
C PRO A 104 14.50 -25.58 1.88
N LYS A 105 13.73 -25.22 0.82
CA LYS A 105 14.26 -24.67 -0.44
C LYS A 105 14.96 -23.32 -0.24
N VAL A 106 14.34 -22.40 0.50
CA VAL A 106 14.92 -21.08 0.81
C VAL A 106 16.17 -21.24 1.67
N ARG A 107 16.17 -22.14 2.66
CA ARG A 107 17.36 -22.42 3.48
C ARG A 107 18.51 -22.98 2.64
N LYS A 108 18.23 -23.93 1.75
CA LYS A 108 19.23 -24.48 0.80
C LYS A 108 19.81 -23.36 -0.06
N HIS A 109 18.97 -22.51 -0.63
CA HIS A 109 19.41 -21.37 -1.44
C HIS A 109 20.27 -20.38 -0.65
N LEU A 110 19.85 -19.98 0.56
CA LEU A 110 20.64 -19.11 1.44
C LEU A 110 21.99 -19.72 1.80
N LYS A 111 22.05 -21.04 2.04
CA LYS A 111 23.31 -21.75 2.28
C LYS A 111 24.23 -21.68 1.05
N THR A 112 23.69 -21.92 -0.15
CA THR A 112 24.42 -21.76 -1.41
C THR A 112 24.91 -20.33 -1.61
N CYS A 113 24.09 -19.31 -1.35
CA CYS A 113 24.52 -17.91 -1.43
C CYS A 113 25.65 -17.58 -0.45
N LYS A 114 25.58 -18.08 0.79
CA LYS A 114 26.66 -17.91 1.78
C LYS A 114 27.96 -18.59 1.32
N GLN A 115 27.87 -19.79 0.76
CA GLN A 115 29.02 -20.51 0.20
C GLN A 115 29.64 -19.75 -0.99
N LEU A 116 28.82 -19.28 -1.93
CA LEU A 116 29.28 -18.48 -3.07
C LEU A 116 29.92 -17.17 -2.61
N TYR A 117 29.34 -16.48 -1.62
CA TYR A 117 29.92 -15.28 -1.03
C TYR A 117 31.26 -15.58 -0.33
N SER A 118 31.35 -16.68 0.41
CA SER A 118 32.61 -17.10 1.05
C SER A 118 33.69 -17.42 0.02
N LYS A 119 33.36 -18.13 -1.06
CA LYS A 119 34.27 -18.40 -2.18
C LYS A 119 34.72 -17.10 -2.84
N TRP A 120 33.78 -16.20 -3.13
CA TRP A 120 34.07 -14.88 -3.68
C TRP A 120 34.98 -14.05 -2.78
N LYS A 121 34.77 -14.11 -1.45
CA LYS A 121 35.63 -13.44 -0.47
C LYS A 121 37.04 -14.05 -0.42
N ALA A 122 37.15 -15.38 -0.53
CA ALA A 122 38.41 -16.13 -0.47
C ALA A 122 39.26 -15.96 -1.74
N LEU A 123 38.65 -15.77 -2.91
CA LEU A 123 39.33 -15.51 -4.19
C LEU A 123 39.97 -14.12 -4.28
N GLY A 124 40.11 -13.41 -3.15
CA GLY A 124 40.36 -11.99 -3.13
C GLY A 124 39.10 -11.27 -3.56
N LYS A 125 38.32 -10.77 -2.58
CA LYS A 125 37.36 -9.70 -2.88
C LYS A 125 38.15 -8.66 -3.69
N PRO A 126 37.76 -8.32 -4.94
CA PRO A 126 38.53 -7.35 -5.73
C PRO A 126 38.74 -6.14 -4.84
N GLU A 127 40.00 -5.87 -4.50
CA GLU A 127 40.39 -4.87 -3.52
C GLU A 127 39.98 -3.53 -4.08
N ASN A 128 38.78 -3.11 -3.69
CA ASN A 128 38.11 -1.91 -4.15
C ASN A 128 37.90 -1.91 -5.67
N HIS A 129 36.63 -2.00 -6.10
CA HIS A 129 36.29 -1.36 -7.37
C HIS A 129 36.87 0.06 -7.31
N GLN A 130 37.79 0.39 -8.22
CA GLN A 130 38.52 1.67 -8.22
C GLN A 130 37.55 2.85 -8.07
N SER A 131 36.34 2.69 -8.62
CA SER A 131 35.21 3.58 -8.38
C SER A 131 33.92 2.83 -8.02
N LYS A 132 33.02 3.52 -7.29
CA LYS A 132 31.62 3.12 -7.10
C LYS A 132 30.89 2.91 -8.43
N GLN A 133 31.34 3.57 -9.51
CA GLN A 133 30.80 3.39 -10.85
C GLN A 133 31.10 1.99 -11.41
N ASP A 134 32.28 1.43 -11.15
CA ASP A 134 32.67 0.10 -11.65
C ASP A 134 31.87 -1.00 -10.93
N LEU A 135 31.67 -0.86 -9.61
CA LEU A 135 30.74 -1.73 -8.87
C LEU A 135 29.33 -1.70 -9.50
N LYS A 136 28.87 -0.52 -9.91
CA LYS A 136 27.53 -0.35 -10.51
C LYS A 136 27.46 -0.99 -11.90
N SER A 137 28.50 -0.83 -12.72
CA SER A 137 28.59 -1.42 -14.06
C SER A 137 28.68 -2.94 -13.99
N GLU A 138 29.49 -3.50 -13.09
CA GLU A 138 29.58 -4.94 -12.85
C GLU A 138 28.26 -5.51 -12.32
N LYS A 139 27.60 -4.85 -11.36
CA LYS A 139 26.26 -5.27 -10.90
C LYS A 139 25.22 -5.23 -12.03
N LYS A 140 25.35 -4.31 -12.99
CA LYS A 140 24.49 -4.26 -14.17
C LYS A 140 24.81 -5.42 -15.11
N LYS A 141 26.08 -5.72 -15.35
CA LYS A 141 26.56 -6.85 -16.16
C LYS A 141 26.11 -8.19 -15.58
N LEU A 142 26.30 -8.41 -14.29
CA LEU A 142 25.85 -9.62 -13.58
C LEU A 142 24.33 -9.81 -13.70
N ARG A 143 23.54 -8.76 -13.46
CA ARG A 143 22.08 -8.82 -13.64
C ARG A 143 21.67 -9.09 -15.08
N SER A 144 22.44 -8.59 -16.05
CA SER A 144 22.23 -8.87 -17.47
C SER A 144 22.51 -10.35 -17.79
N GLN A 145 23.63 -10.89 -17.32
CA GLN A 145 24.00 -12.30 -17.48
C GLN A 145 22.96 -13.23 -16.86
N GLN A 146 22.52 -12.94 -15.62
CA GLN A 146 21.45 -13.70 -14.97
C GLN A 146 20.14 -13.69 -15.77
N ARG A 147 19.78 -12.56 -16.40
CA ARG A 147 18.59 -12.48 -17.25
C ARG A 147 18.76 -13.29 -18.54
N GLN A 148 19.96 -13.28 -19.14
CA GLN A 148 20.28 -14.07 -20.33
C GLN A 148 20.23 -15.57 -19.99
N GLU A 149 20.86 -16.01 -18.91
CA GLU A 149 20.83 -17.40 -18.44
C GLU A 149 19.39 -17.88 -18.16
N GLN A 150 18.59 -17.05 -17.49
CA GLN A 150 17.16 -17.36 -17.29
C GLN A 150 16.38 -17.41 -18.60
N ALA A 151 16.77 -16.64 -19.62
CA ALA A 151 16.13 -16.68 -20.93
C ALA A 151 16.54 -17.94 -21.72
N THR A 152 17.81 -18.33 -21.67
CA THR A 152 18.29 -19.58 -22.29
C THR A 152 17.66 -20.79 -21.62
N ASP A 153 17.54 -20.81 -20.30
CA ASP A 153 16.81 -21.85 -19.56
C ASP A 153 15.35 -21.98 -20.00
N ARG A 154 14.67 -20.85 -20.22
CA ARG A 154 13.29 -20.84 -20.72
C ARG A 154 13.21 -21.40 -22.13
N ARG A 155 14.13 -21.01 -23.02
CA ARG A 155 14.20 -21.54 -24.39
C ARG A 155 14.40 -23.05 -24.41
N LYS A 156 15.36 -23.56 -23.64
CA LYS A 156 15.59 -25.00 -23.49
C LYS A 156 14.35 -25.75 -22.99
N LEU A 157 13.60 -25.15 -22.05
CA LEU A 157 12.35 -25.75 -21.57
C LEU A 157 11.27 -25.75 -22.66
N TYR A 158 11.20 -24.70 -23.49
CA TYR A 158 10.30 -24.70 -24.66
C TYR A 158 10.68 -25.77 -25.67
N GLU A 159 11.97 -25.88 -26.02
CA GLU A 159 12.49 -26.93 -26.90
C GLU A 159 12.09 -28.33 -26.38
N GLN A 160 12.31 -28.58 -25.08
CA GLN A 160 11.89 -29.84 -24.44
C GLN A 160 10.38 -30.11 -24.53
N ILE A 161 9.54 -29.08 -24.43
CA ILE A 161 8.08 -29.23 -24.55
C ILE A 161 7.69 -29.53 -26.00
N MET A 162 8.37 -28.92 -26.97
CA MET A 162 8.12 -29.15 -28.39
C MET A 162 8.55 -30.55 -28.81
N ASP A 163 9.69 -31.03 -28.29
CA ASP A 163 10.22 -32.37 -28.57
C ASP A 163 9.38 -33.46 -27.87
N ASN A 164 8.86 -33.18 -26.67
CA ASN A 164 8.03 -34.11 -25.92
C ASN A 164 6.90 -33.36 -25.18
N PRO A 165 5.70 -33.28 -25.76
CA PRO A 165 4.58 -32.54 -25.19
C PRO A 165 3.99 -33.28 -23.97
N SER A 166 4.65 -33.13 -22.82
CA SER A 166 4.17 -33.60 -21.52
C SER A 166 3.48 -32.48 -20.74
N SER A 167 2.34 -32.81 -20.14
CA SER A 167 1.58 -31.90 -19.27
C SER A 167 2.43 -31.40 -18.08
N GLU A 168 3.34 -32.23 -17.56
CA GLU A 168 4.23 -31.85 -16.46
C GLU A 168 5.18 -30.72 -16.82
N LEU A 169 5.77 -30.77 -18.03
CA LEU A 169 6.70 -29.74 -18.52
C LEU A 169 5.97 -28.41 -18.76
N PHE A 170 4.73 -28.48 -19.26
CA PHE A 170 3.87 -27.32 -19.42
C PHE A 170 3.53 -26.65 -18.08
N PHE A 171 3.11 -27.43 -17.07
CA PHE A 171 2.85 -26.89 -15.73
C PHE A 171 4.11 -26.33 -15.06
N LYS A 172 5.28 -26.94 -15.30
CA LYS A 172 6.57 -26.42 -14.83
C LYS A 172 6.88 -25.04 -15.41
N LEU A 173 6.57 -24.82 -16.69
CA LEU A 173 6.70 -23.51 -17.35
C LEU A 173 5.73 -22.48 -16.73
N ILE A 174 4.45 -22.84 -16.55
CA ILE A 174 3.44 -21.98 -15.93
C ILE A 174 3.85 -21.56 -14.51
N ASN A 175 4.24 -22.52 -13.67
CA ASN A 175 4.63 -22.26 -12.29
C ASN A 175 5.87 -21.35 -12.20
N ARG A 176 6.82 -21.49 -13.14
CA ARG A 176 7.99 -20.62 -13.23
C ARG A 176 7.61 -19.19 -13.60
N ASN A 177 6.60 -18.99 -14.45
CA ASN A 177 6.07 -17.66 -14.80
C ASN A 177 5.26 -17.03 -13.65
N LYS A 178 4.47 -17.81 -12.91
CA LYS A 178 3.66 -17.34 -11.76
C LYS A 178 4.48 -16.91 -10.55
N SER A 179 5.66 -17.51 -10.33
CA SER A 179 6.51 -17.24 -9.15
C SER A 179 7.06 -15.81 -9.01
N LYS A 180 6.85 -14.93 -9.99
CA LYS A 180 7.33 -13.52 -9.96
C LYS A 180 6.32 -12.52 -9.41
N SER A 181 5.04 -12.89 -9.27
CA SER A 181 4.01 -12.03 -8.70
C SER A 181 3.21 -12.80 -7.65
N LYS A 182 3.76 -12.95 -6.44
CA LYS A 182 2.90 -13.11 -5.26
C LYS A 182 2.39 -11.74 -4.85
N THR A 183 1.55 -11.14 -5.69
CA THR A 183 0.51 -10.26 -5.17
C THR A 183 -0.49 -11.23 -4.54
N GLU A 184 -0.59 -11.20 -3.21
CA GLU A 184 -1.63 -11.88 -2.48
C GLU A 184 -2.97 -11.31 -2.97
N THR A 185 -3.58 -11.97 -3.95
CA THR A 185 -5.00 -11.76 -4.28
C THR A 185 -5.78 -12.27 -3.07
N SER A 186 -6.05 -11.35 -2.16
CA SER A 186 -6.90 -11.53 -0.99
C SER A 186 -8.32 -11.93 -1.42
N GLY A 187 -8.79 -13.07 -0.92
CA GLY A 187 -10.20 -13.28 -0.58
C GLY A 187 -11.22 -13.41 -1.71
N LEU A 188 -10.83 -13.76 -2.93
CA LEU A 188 -11.79 -14.32 -3.87
C LEU A 188 -11.97 -15.79 -3.52
N GLU A 189 -13.14 -16.15 -2.99
CA GLU A 189 -13.59 -17.53 -2.98
C GLU A 189 -13.55 -18.00 -4.43
N ILE A 190 -12.57 -18.85 -4.74
CA ILE A 190 -12.45 -19.45 -6.05
C ILE A 190 -13.52 -20.52 -6.08
N ASP A 191 -14.62 -20.24 -6.78
CA ASP A 191 -15.61 -21.25 -7.14
C ASP A 191 -14.90 -22.48 -7.74
N GLU A 192 -15.49 -23.66 -7.56
CA GLU A 192 -14.90 -24.95 -7.95
C GLU A 192 -14.21 -24.91 -9.32
N ILE A 193 -12.96 -25.42 -9.37
CA ILE A 193 -12.15 -25.42 -10.59
C ILE A 193 -12.93 -26.12 -11.71
N GLY A 194 -13.43 -25.35 -12.68
CA GLY A 194 -14.22 -25.86 -13.81
C GLY A 194 -15.53 -25.12 -14.07
N THR A 195 -16.02 -24.33 -13.11
CA THR A 195 -17.21 -23.48 -13.33
C THR A 195 -16.82 -22.17 -14.01
N VAL A 196 -17.65 -21.72 -14.96
CA VAL A 196 -17.46 -20.44 -15.64
C VAL A 196 -17.96 -19.34 -14.71
N HIS A 197 -17.12 -18.34 -14.41
CA HIS A 197 -17.52 -17.24 -13.53
C HIS A 197 -18.78 -16.52 -14.11
N PRO A 198 -19.80 -16.16 -13.29
CA PRO A 198 -21.07 -15.57 -13.76
C PRO A 198 -20.94 -14.32 -14.65
N VAL A 199 -19.81 -13.62 -14.54
CA VAL A 199 -19.43 -12.52 -15.44
C VAL A 199 -19.51 -12.91 -16.91
N TRP A 200 -19.16 -14.14 -17.26
CA TRP A 200 -19.17 -14.64 -18.63
C TRP A 200 -20.53 -15.17 -19.07
N GLU A 201 -21.39 -15.61 -18.14
CA GLU A 201 -22.76 -16.03 -18.46
C GLU A 201 -23.61 -14.86 -18.95
N SER A 202 -23.33 -13.64 -18.47
CA SER A 202 -23.99 -12.41 -18.92
C SER A 202 -23.51 -11.88 -20.28
N ALA A 203 -22.51 -12.51 -20.91
CA ALA A 203 -21.91 -12.02 -22.15
C ALA A 203 -22.68 -12.52 -23.37
N SER A 204 -23.30 -11.62 -24.13
CA SER A 204 -23.85 -11.95 -25.45
C SER A 204 -22.74 -12.15 -26.49
N GLN A 205 -23.07 -12.67 -27.68
CA GLN A 205 -22.14 -12.77 -28.81
C GLN A 205 -21.69 -11.41 -29.38
N SER A 206 -22.25 -10.30 -28.88
CA SER A 206 -21.85 -8.96 -29.28
C SER A 206 -20.42 -8.63 -28.85
N LEU A 207 -19.60 -8.10 -29.77
CA LEU A 207 -18.24 -7.63 -29.48
C LEU A 207 -18.19 -6.62 -28.32
N LEU A 208 -19.26 -5.83 -28.15
CA LEU A 208 -19.36 -4.85 -27.08
C LEU A 208 -19.49 -5.53 -25.71
N ASP A 209 -20.28 -6.59 -25.62
CA ASP A 209 -20.49 -7.33 -24.36
C ASP A 209 -19.28 -8.21 -24.02
N VAL A 210 -18.59 -8.75 -25.01
CA VAL A 210 -17.28 -9.41 -24.81
C VAL A 210 -16.28 -8.42 -24.19
N ARG A 211 -16.16 -7.21 -24.75
CA ARG A 211 -15.26 -6.17 -24.21
C ARG A 211 -15.62 -5.76 -22.78
N LYS A 212 -16.92 -5.59 -22.49
CA LYS A 212 -17.39 -5.33 -21.11
C LYS A 212 -17.02 -6.47 -20.16
N SER A 213 -17.24 -7.71 -20.57
CA SER A 213 -16.94 -8.89 -19.75
C SER A 213 -15.46 -9.05 -19.47
N MET A 214 -14.60 -8.74 -20.45
CA MET A 214 -13.15 -8.66 -20.24
C MET A 214 -12.76 -7.61 -19.20
N ILE A 215 -13.39 -6.43 -19.23
CA ILE A 215 -13.12 -5.37 -18.24
C ILE A 215 -13.58 -5.82 -16.86
N LYS A 216 -14.78 -6.39 -16.74
CA LYS A 216 -15.30 -6.97 -15.48
C LYS A 216 -14.36 -8.03 -14.90
N ALA A 217 -13.90 -8.96 -15.73
CA ALA A 217 -12.95 -10.00 -15.32
C ALA A 217 -11.62 -9.40 -14.83
N ARG A 218 -11.14 -8.34 -15.48
CA ARG A 218 -9.95 -7.60 -15.04
C ARG A 218 -10.18 -6.90 -13.70
N MET A 219 -11.37 -6.33 -13.47
CA MET A 219 -11.70 -5.70 -12.20
C MET A 219 -11.74 -6.72 -11.07
N LEU A 220 -12.40 -7.86 -11.28
CA LEU A 220 -12.45 -8.96 -10.30
C LEU A 220 -11.05 -9.47 -9.95
N THR A 221 -10.20 -9.69 -10.96
CA THR A 221 -8.81 -10.14 -10.74
C THR A 221 -7.87 -9.06 -10.20
N GLY A 222 -8.34 -7.82 -10.01
CA GLY A 222 -7.52 -6.69 -9.59
C GLY A 222 -6.46 -6.27 -10.62
N THR A 223 -6.63 -6.66 -11.88
CA THR A 223 -5.72 -6.34 -12.99
C THR A 223 -6.21 -5.17 -13.84
N TYR A 224 -7.39 -4.62 -13.53
CA TYR A 224 -7.92 -3.45 -14.21
C TYR A 224 -7.20 -2.17 -13.77
N LEU A 225 -6.59 -1.48 -14.72
CA LEU A 225 -6.02 -0.14 -14.52
C LEU A 225 -6.97 0.90 -15.13
N VAL A 226 -7.50 1.78 -14.28
CA VAL A 226 -8.33 2.93 -14.70
C VAL A 226 -7.49 3.90 -15.56
N GLN A 227 -8.11 4.64 -16.49
CA GLN A 227 -7.37 5.60 -17.33
C GLN A 227 -6.58 6.60 -16.50
N ALA A 228 -7.12 7.05 -15.36
CA ALA A 228 -6.43 7.96 -14.43
C ALA A 228 -5.08 7.39 -13.94
N ASP A 229 -4.98 6.08 -13.76
CA ASP A 229 -3.73 5.43 -13.36
C ASP A 229 -2.82 5.17 -14.57
N LYS A 230 -3.37 4.79 -15.72
CA LYS A 230 -2.57 4.64 -16.95
C LYS A 230 -1.89 5.94 -17.35
N TYR A 231 -2.54 7.08 -17.12
CA TYR A 231 -1.96 8.41 -17.36
C TYR A 231 -0.63 8.60 -16.61
N LYS A 232 -0.47 8.04 -15.41
CA LYS A 232 0.77 8.14 -14.63
C LYS A 232 1.94 7.35 -15.25
N PHE A 233 1.65 6.32 -16.05
CA PHE A 233 2.65 5.39 -16.59
C PHE A 233 2.87 5.53 -18.10
N SER A 234 2.00 6.25 -18.81
CA SER A 234 2.09 6.46 -20.25
C SER A 234 2.80 7.76 -20.59
N GLN A 235 3.62 7.74 -21.64
CA GLN A 235 4.23 8.94 -22.22
C GLN A 235 3.29 9.67 -23.19
N TYR A 236 2.20 9.02 -23.61
CA TYR A 236 1.23 9.56 -24.56
C TYR A 236 0.03 10.19 -23.85
N LYS A 237 -0.58 11.20 -24.48
CA LYS A 237 -1.87 11.75 -24.04
C LYS A 237 -2.94 10.66 -24.10
N ILE A 238 -3.40 10.22 -22.93
CA ILE A 238 -4.50 9.28 -22.79
C ILE A 238 -5.79 10.08 -22.62
N ASN A 239 -6.84 9.69 -23.34
CA ASN A 239 -8.17 10.22 -23.10
C ASN A 239 -8.67 9.67 -21.75
N ALA A 240 -9.00 10.57 -20.83
CA ALA A 240 -9.45 10.20 -19.49
C ALA A 240 -10.85 9.58 -19.48
N THR A 241 -11.64 9.68 -20.56
CA THR A 241 -13.02 9.16 -20.60
C THR A 241 -13.10 7.65 -20.34
N CYS A 242 -14.12 7.24 -19.57
CA CYS A 242 -14.43 5.85 -19.26
C CYS A 242 -14.66 5.01 -20.52
N LEU A 243 -13.93 3.90 -20.63
CA LEU A 243 -14.03 3.02 -21.79
C LEU A 243 -15.36 2.25 -21.84
N LEU A 244 -16.11 2.21 -20.73
CA LEU A 244 -17.39 1.52 -20.63
C LEU A 244 -18.56 2.42 -21.05
N CYS A 245 -18.62 3.66 -20.56
CA CYS A 245 -19.75 4.56 -20.80
C CYS A 245 -19.43 5.70 -21.78
N GLN A 246 -18.16 6.03 -21.98
CA GLN A 246 -17.68 7.14 -22.82
C GLN A 246 -18.29 8.51 -22.48
N ARG A 247 -18.72 8.74 -21.24
CA ARG A 247 -19.37 9.98 -20.79
C ARG A 247 -18.54 10.82 -19.84
N GLU A 248 -18.00 10.19 -18.80
CA GLU A 248 -17.25 10.85 -17.73
C GLU A 248 -15.83 10.30 -17.67
N ASP A 249 -14.96 10.99 -16.94
CA ASP A 249 -13.59 10.54 -16.70
C ASP A 249 -13.56 9.23 -15.90
N GLU A 250 -12.63 8.36 -16.26
CA GLU A 250 -12.46 7.04 -15.66
C GLU A 250 -11.61 7.12 -14.40
N ASP A 251 -12.29 7.29 -13.27
CA ASP A 251 -11.73 7.07 -11.95
C ASP A 251 -12.40 5.85 -11.26
N LEU A 252 -11.83 5.44 -10.13
CA LEU A 252 -12.34 4.28 -9.38
C LEU A 252 -13.79 4.54 -8.92
N THR A 253 -14.10 5.77 -8.53
CA THR A 253 -15.42 6.20 -8.05
C THR A 253 -16.46 6.03 -9.15
N HIS A 254 -16.23 6.58 -10.34
CA HIS A 254 -17.09 6.47 -11.50
C HIS A 254 -17.34 5.01 -11.84
N VAL A 255 -16.28 4.21 -11.98
CA VAL A 255 -16.41 2.80 -12.37
C VAL A 255 -17.21 1.99 -11.35
N LEU A 256 -17.02 2.22 -10.05
CA LEU A 256 -17.69 1.44 -9.00
C LEU A 256 -19.11 1.91 -8.67
N THR A 257 -19.40 3.21 -8.78
CA THR A 257 -20.65 3.78 -8.24
C THR A 257 -21.55 4.43 -9.29
N PHE A 258 -20.97 5.12 -10.29
CA PHE A 258 -21.74 5.99 -11.19
C PHE A 258 -21.87 5.46 -12.61
N CYS A 259 -21.02 4.50 -13.03
CA CYS A 259 -20.94 4.06 -14.41
C CYS A 259 -22.25 3.42 -14.89
N PRO A 260 -22.99 4.06 -15.82
CA PRO A 260 -24.29 3.56 -16.26
C PRO A 260 -24.21 2.20 -16.94
N ALA A 261 -23.04 1.89 -17.53
CA ALA A 261 -22.78 0.62 -18.19
C ALA A 261 -22.68 -0.56 -17.21
N LEU A 262 -22.34 -0.30 -15.94
CA LEU A 262 -22.24 -1.31 -14.89
C LEU A 262 -23.49 -1.37 -14.00
N ARG A 263 -24.19 -0.23 -13.81
CA ARG A 263 -25.36 -0.14 -12.94
C ARG A 263 -26.57 -0.96 -13.41
N LYS A 264 -26.71 -1.25 -14.71
CA LYS A 264 -27.85 -2.00 -15.28
C LYS A 264 -27.83 -3.51 -15.00
N LEU A 265 -26.86 -3.99 -14.22
CA LEU A 265 -26.56 -5.42 -14.05
C LEU A 265 -26.59 -5.88 -12.59
N VAL A 266 -26.83 -4.97 -11.65
CA VAL A 266 -27.13 -5.27 -10.25
C VAL A 266 -28.62 -5.05 -10.06
#